data_AF-A0AAE4DW40-F1
#
_entry.id   AF-A0AAE4DW40-F1
#
_cell.length_a   1.000
_cell.length_b   1.000
_cell.length_c   1.000
_cell.angle_alpha   90.00
_cell.angle_beta   90.00
_cell.angle_gamma   90.00
#
_symmetry.space_group_name_H-M   'P 1'
#
loop_
_entity.id
_entity.type
_entity.pdbx_description
1 polymer ?
#
loop_
_entity_poly.entity_id
_entity_poly.type
_entity_poly.pdbx_seq_one_letter_code
_entity_poly.pdbx_strand_id
1 'polypeptide(L)'
;MILKRTSGLSVFPVLMITLVLSACSASEHEPAAKNSALFTPQSSPLPYKVTLSGTQDDRMLCENCGNNGKKVLIRGGDKLSQYNMMVDSPYFTFLCNNSANACRTGSWIAINKNSATPYVKALSLGGGTLISDLRPANDEHHTWLQVTYVNGEQNVFVLENSQ
;
A
#
# COMPACT_ATOMS: atom_id res chain seq x y z
N MET A 1 21.76 36.92 -71.98
CA MET A 1 22.49 36.22 -70.89
C MET A 1 23.85 36.90 -70.76
N ILE A 2 24.03 37.72 -69.73
CA ILE A 2 25.26 38.48 -69.47
C ILE A 2 25.85 37.94 -68.17
N LEU A 3 27.13 37.58 -68.25
CA LEU A 3 27.99 37.10 -67.18
C LEU A 3 28.26 38.23 -66.17
N LYS A 4 28.16 37.97 -64.86
CA LYS A 4 28.97 38.67 -63.86
C LYS A 4 29.24 37.76 -62.66
N ARG A 5 30.49 37.29 -62.62
CA ARG A 5 31.15 36.62 -61.50
C ARG A 5 32.02 37.68 -60.83
N THR A 6 31.85 37.89 -59.53
CA THR A 6 32.83 38.63 -58.71
C THR A 6 33.03 37.89 -57.41
N SER A 7 34.29 37.53 -57.21
CA SER A 7 34.88 36.86 -56.07
C SER A 7 35.00 37.81 -54.88
N GLY A 8 34.82 37.28 -53.68
CA GLY A 8 35.20 37.92 -52.43
C GLY A 8 35.69 36.87 -51.45
N LEU A 9 37.00 36.62 -51.44
CA LEU A 9 37.73 35.90 -50.40
C LEU A 9 37.99 36.86 -49.22
N SER A 10 37.69 36.42 -48.00
CA SER A 10 38.39 36.86 -46.78
C SER A 10 38.16 35.78 -45.71
N VAL A 11 39.10 34.83 -45.59
CA VAL A 11 40.11 34.73 -44.51
C VAL A 11 39.49 34.39 -43.14
N PHE A 12 39.73 33.14 -42.72
CA PHE A 12 39.52 32.58 -41.39
C PHE A 12 40.39 33.28 -40.33
N PRO A 13 40.01 33.18 -39.05
CA PRO A 13 40.81 32.30 -38.20
C PRO A 13 39.99 31.32 -37.36
N VAL A 14 40.73 30.30 -36.97
CA VAL A 14 40.37 29.10 -36.21
C VAL A 14 40.14 29.43 -34.73
N LEU A 15 39.42 28.52 -34.06
CA LEU A 15 39.52 28.17 -32.62
C LEU A 15 38.53 28.85 -31.67
N MET A 16 37.50 28.12 -31.24
CA MET A 16 37.49 27.47 -29.92
C MET A 16 36.17 26.73 -29.71
N ILE A 17 36.29 25.46 -29.33
CA ILE A 17 35.21 24.61 -28.83
C ILE A 17 34.84 25.12 -27.42
N THR A 18 33.59 25.49 -27.21
CA THR A 18 32.98 25.48 -25.87
C THR A 18 31.65 24.75 -25.95
N LEU A 19 31.72 23.46 -25.58
CA LEU A 19 30.60 22.74 -25.00
C LEU A 19 30.17 23.47 -23.73
N VAL A 20 28.95 24.00 -23.69
CA VAL A 20 28.27 24.24 -22.40
C VAL A 20 26.90 23.62 -22.50
N LEU A 21 26.70 22.63 -21.64
CA LEU A 21 25.52 21.79 -21.57
C LEU A 21 24.26 22.62 -21.31
N SER A 22 23.19 22.16 -21.93
CA SER A 22 21.80 22.43 -21.60
C SER A 22 21.55 22.35 -20.09
N ALA A 23 21.32 23.50 -19.45
CA ALA A 23 20.63 23.54 -18.16
C ALA A 23 19.13 23.65 -18.45
N CYS A 24 18.48 22.51 -18.70
CA CYS A 24 17.06 22.40 -18.39
C CYS A 24 16.96 22.49 -16.87
N SER A 25 16.35 23.56 -16.36
CA SER A 25 15.92 23.63 -14.96
C SER A 25 14.77 22.63 -14.76
N ALA A 26 15.09 21.33 -14.77
CA ALA A 26 14.28 20.37 -14.06
C ALA A 26 14.49 20.71 -12.59
N SER A 27 13.47 21.32 -11.99
CA SER A 27 13.36 21.35 -10.54
C SER A 27 13.39 19.89 -10.11
N GLU A 28 14.55 19.41 -9.65
CA GLU A 28 14.64 18.20 -8.86
C GLU A 28 13.79 18.47 -7.63
N HIS A 29 12.56 17.98 -7.68
CA HIS A 29 11.84 17.64 -6.48
C HIS A 29 12.72 16.59 -5.81
N GLU A 30 13.51 17.01 -4.83
CA GLU A 30 14.15 16.06 -3.93
C GLU A 30 13.05 15.07 -3.50
N PRO A 31 13.19 13.77 -3.80
CA PRO A 31 12.26 12.81 -3.26
C PRO A 31 12.31 12.97 -1.75
N ALA A 32 11.13 13.19 -1.15
CA ALA A 32 10.96 13.28 0.29
C ALA A 32 11.81 12.19 0.96
N ALA A 33 12.60 12.60 1.96
CA ALA A 33 13.52 11.74 2.68
C ALA A 33 12.87 10.37 2.91
N LYS A 34 13.51 9.30 2.40
CA LYS A 34 13.17 7.92 2.73
C LYS A 34 13.26 7.79 4.25
N ASN A 35 12.16 8.04 4.95
CA ASN A 35 11.97 7.70 6.35
C ASN A 35 11.93 6.18 6.43
N SER A 36 13.11 5.58 6.28
CA SER A 36 13.39 4.18 6.54
C SER A 36 13.54 4.04 8.05
N ALA A 37 12.52 4.47 8.81
CA ALA A 37 12.32 3.90 10.13
C ALA A 37 11.99 2.44 9.85
N LEU A 38 13.00 1.58 10.01
CA LEU A 38 12.91 0.15 9.73
C LEU A 38 11.73 -0.39 10.54
N PHE A 39 10.60 -0.63 9.88
CA PHE A 39 9.45 -1.26 10.50
C PHE A 39 9.89 -2.61 11.04
N THR A 40 10.02 -2.69 12.36
CA THR A 40 10.44 -3.91 13.03
C THR A 40 9.17 -4.61 13.45
N PRO A 41 8.80 -5.75 12.85
CA PRO A 41 7.54 -6.40 13.16
C PRO A 41 7.53 -6.84 14.62
N GLN A 42 6.75 -6.14 15.43
CA GLN A 42 6.41 -6.56 16.78
C GLN A 42 5.00 -7.15 16.74
N SER A 43 4.79 -8.23 17.47
CA SER A 43 3.47 -8.86 17.59
C SER A 43 3.20 -9.11 19.06
N SER A 44 2.38 -8.24 19.66
CA SER A 44 1.79 -8.50 20.96
C SER A 44 0.53 -9.38 20.76
N PRO A 45 0.52 -10.64 21.21
CA PRO A 45 -0.63 -11.51 21.01
C PRO A 45 -1.84 -11.04 21.84
N LEU A 46 -3.05 -11.31 21.35
CA LEU A 46 -4.24 -11.20 22.20
C LEU A 46 -4.17 -12.21 23.35
N PRO A 47 -4.67 -11.87 24.55
CA PRO A 47 -4.71 -12.80 25.68
C PRO A 47 -5.79 -13.90 25.52
N TYR A 48 -6.50 -13.91 24.40
CA TYR A 48 -7.53 -14.88 24.04
C TYR A 48 -7.43 -15.24 22.56
N LYS A 49 -7.99 -16.40 22.19
CA LYS A 49 -8.02 -16.86 20.80
C LYS A 49 -9.26 -16.35 20.10
N VAL A 50 -9.09 -15.90 18.87
CA VAL A 50 -10.15 -15.46 17.95
C VAL A 50 -10.06 -16.29 16.68
N THR A 51 -11.19 -16.63 16.09
CA THR A 51 -11.22 -17.37 14.81
C THR A 51 -12.22 -16.73 13.88
N LEU A 52 -11.80 -16.47 12.64
CA LEU A 52 -12.72 -16.12 11.55
C LEU A 52 -13.10 -17.37 10.78
N SER A 53 -14.40 -17.50 10.50
CA SER A 53 -14.97 -18.64 9.78
C SER A 53 -16.16 -18.19 8.94
N GLY A 54 -16.70 -19.11 8.15
CA GLY A 54 -17.94 -18.92 7.38
C GLY A 54 -19.10 -19.66 8.04
N THR A 55 -20.31 -19.12 7.92
CA THR A 55 -21.54 -19.90 8.15
C THR A 55 -21.77 -20.89 7.00
N GLN A 56 -22.80 -21.75 7.13
CA GLN A 56 -23.19 -22.67 6.07
C GLN A 56 -23.64 -21.95 4.79
N ASP A 57 -24.23 -20.76 4.92
CA ASP A 57 -24.58 -19.85 3.81
C ASP A 57 -23.44 -18.89 3.44
N ASP A 58 -22.21 -19.20 3.87
CA ASP A 58 -20.96 -18.51 3.49
C ASP A 58 -20.84 -17.06 4.01
N ARG A 59 -21.61 -16.68 5.04
CA ARG A 59 -21.47 -15.36 5.67
C ARG A 59 -20.29 -15.33 6.63
N MET A 60 -19.59 -14.20 6.68
CA MET A 60 -18.45 -14.05 7.59
C MET A 60 -18.88 -14.06 9.06
N LEU A 61 -18.21 -14.90 9.83
CA LEU A 61 -18.45 -15.13 11.25
C LEU A 61 -17.13 -14.97 12.02
N CYS A 62 -17.22 -14.39 13.21
CA CYS A 62 -16.13 -14.35 14.16
C CYS A 62 -16.49 -15.11 15.44
N GLU A 63 -15.60 -15.98 15.87
CA GLU A 63 -15.67 -16.70 17.13
C GLU A 63 -14.79 -16.01 18.16
N ASN A 64 -15.39 -15.68 19.31
CA ASN A 64 -14.73 -15.05 20.46
C ASN A 64 -14.12 -13.66 20.17
N CYS A 65 -14.61 -12.96 19.12
CA CYS A 65 -14.28 -11.56 18.91
C CYS A 65 -14.63 -10.71 20.15
N GLY A 66 -13.74 -9.80 20.54
CA GLY A 66 -13.87 -8.98 21.75
C GLY A 66 -13.96 -9.79 23.05
N ASN A 67 -13.38 -10.99 23.07
CA ASN A 67 -13.36 -11.92 24.20
C ASN A 67 -14.77 -12.23 24.76
N ASN A 68 -15.78 -12.25 23.90
CA ASN A 68 -17.18 -12.37 24.33
C ASN A 68 -17.68 -13.82 24.46
N GLY A 69 -16.86 -14.81 24.11
CA GLY A 69 -17.19 -16.24 24.14
C GLY A 69 -18.24 -16.71 23.13
N LYS A 70 -18.65 -15.85 22.19
CA LYS A 70 -19.75 -16.10 21.24
C LYS A 70 -19.28 -16.18 19.81
N LYS A 71 -20.12 -16.79 18.97
CA LYS A 71 -20.05 -16.72 17.51
C LYS A 71 -20.92 -15.57 17.04
N VAL A 72 -20.34 -14.58 16.35
CA VAL A 72 -21.04 -13.37 15.91
C VAL A 72 -20.84 -13.14 14.41
N LEU A 73 -21.89 -12.70 13.73
CA LEU A 73 -21.82 -12.31 12.33
C LEU A 73 -21.07 -10.97 12.19
N ILE A 74 -20.17 -10.89 11.22
CA ILE A 74 -19.43 -9.66 10.94
C ILE A 74 -20.33 -8.74 10.12
N ARG A 75 -20.59 -7.52 10.61
CA ARG A 75 -21.48 -6.56 9.94
C ARG A 75 -20.80 -5.96 8.69
N GLY A 76 -21.58 -5.76 7.63
CA GLY A 76 -21.06 -5.24 6.35
C GLY A 76 -20.20 -6.25 5.58
N GLY A 77 -20.11 -7.49 6.07
CA GLY A 77 -19.47 -8.57 5.36
C GLY A 77 -20.45 -9.36 4.50
N ASP A 78 -20.14 -9.52 3.22
CA ASP A 78 -20.87 -10.46 2.36
C ASP A 78 -20.34 -11.90 2.57
N LYS A 79 -19.98 -12.56 1.47
CA LYS A 79 -19.54 -13.95 1.41
C LYS A 79 -18.07 -14.08 1.80
N LEU A 80 -17.71 -15.05 2.66
CA LEU A 80 -16.32 -15.32 2.99
C LEU A 80 -15.57 -15.86 1.75
N SER A 81 -16.23 -16.72 0.95
CA SER A 81 -15.66 -17.28 -0.28
C SER A 81 -15.25 -16.24 -1.33
N GLN A 82 -15.73 -15.00 -1.21
CA GLN A 82 -15.31 -13.94 -2.12
C GLN A 82 -13.87 -13.47 -1.86
N TYR A 83 -13.26 -13.84 -0.72
CA TYR A 83 -11.91 -13.45 -0.34
C TYR A 83 -10.94 -14.62 -0.53
N ASN A 84 -9.86 -14.41 -1.30
CA ASN A 84 -8.86 -15.44 -1.59
C ASN A 84 -7.48 -15.12 -0.97
N MET A 85 -7.29 -13.90 -0.45
CA MET A 85 -6.09 -13.50 0.26
C MET A 85 -6.46 -13.02 1.66
N MET A 86 -5.70 -13.52 2.64
CA MET A 86 -5.81 -13.16 4.04
C MET A 86 -4.43 -12.79 4.55
N VAL A 87 -4.33 -11.64 5.21
CA VAL A 87 -3.17 -11.25 6.00
C VAL A 87 -3.68 -11.07 7.42
N ASP A 88 -3.12 -11.84 8.35
CA ASP A 88 -3.65 -11.92 9.70
C ASP A 88 -2.69 -11.29 10.72
N SER A 89 -3.26 -10.61 11.71
CA SER A 89 -2.56 -10.11 12.90
C SER A 89 -3.35 -10.47 14.15
N PRO A 90 -2.76 -10.37 15.36
CA PRO A 90 -3.49 -10.58 16.60
C PRO A 90 -4.79 -9.77 16.71
N TYR A 91 -4.78 -8.49 16.33
CA TYR A 91 -5.92 -7.57 16.52
C TYR A 91 -6.78 -7.40 15.26
N PHE A 92 -6.26 -7.68 14.08
CA PHE A 92 -6.98 -7.49 12.82
C PHE A 92 -6.80 -8.66 11.87
N THR A 93 -7.83 -8.93 11.08
CA THR A 93 -7.69 -9.70 9.84
C THR A 93 -7.92 -8.78 8.66
N PHE A 94 -7.01 -8.81 7.70
CA PHE A 94 -7.11 -8.12 6.43
C PHE A 94 -7.47 -9.11 5.33
N LEU A 95 -8.53 -8.81 4.59
CA LEU A 95 -9.00 -9.67 3.50
C LEU A 95 -9.03 -8.90 2.19
N CYS A 96 -8.71 -9.59 1.11
CA CYS A 96 -8.91 -9.08 -0.24
C CYS A 96 -9.73 -10.05 -1.09
N ASN A 97 -10.59 -9.48 -1.93
CA ASN A 97 -11.52 -10.22 -2.76
C ASN A 97 -10.81 -11.04 -3.86
N ASN A 98 -11.58 -11.88 -4.56
CA ASN A 98 -11.10 -12.84 -5.56
C ASN A 98 -10.55 -12.20 -6.85
N SER A 99 -10.46 -10.88 -6.92
CA SER A 99 -9.77 -10.20 -8.01
C SER A 99 -8.32 -9.93 -7.59
N ALA A 100 -7.38 -10.71 -8.13
CA ALA A 100 -5.95 -10.49 -7.91
C ALA A 100 -5.53 -9.04 -8.24
N ASN A 101 -6.22 -8.42 -9.20
CA ASN A 101 -6.03 -7.01 -9.52
C ASN A 101 -6.52 -6.10 -8.39
N ALA A 102 -7.69 -6.36 -7.79
CA ALA A 102 -8.21 -5.55 -6.68
C ALA A 102 -7.27 -5.54 -5.47
N CYS A 103 -6.64 -6.68 -5.17
CA CYS A 103 -5.66 -6.78 -4.09
C CYS A 103 -4.43 -5.93 -4.37
N ARG A 104 -3.91 -6.05 -5.59
CA ARG A 104 -2.74 -5.29 -6.02
C ARG A 104 -3.02 -3.80 -6.19
N THR A 105 -4.23 -3.39 -6.55
CA THR A 105 -4.63 -1.98 -6.63
C THR A 105 -4.98 -1.39 -5.26
N GLY A 106 -5.01 -2.21 -4.20
CA GLY A 106 -5.15 -1.75 -2.83
C GLY A 106 -6.58 -1.71 -2.28
N SER A 107 -7.52 -2.43 -2.88
CA SER A 107 -8.87 -2.61 -2.31
C SER A 107 -8.89 -3.77 -1.32
N TRP A 108 -8.82 -3.45 -0.04
CA TRP A 108 -8.81 -4.41 1.06
C TRP A 108 -9.94 -4.12 2.03
N ILE A 109 -10.24 -5.08 2.90
CA ILE A 109 -11.04 -4.85 4.09
C ILE A 109 -10.25 -5.23 5.35
N ALA A 110 -10.61 -4.62 6.47
CA ALA A 110 -10.11 -4.95 7.79
C ALA A 110 -11.26 -5.30 8.74
N ILE A 111 -11.03 -6.27 9.59
CA ILE A 111 -11.94 -6.72 10.64
C ILE A 111 -11.20 -6.62 11.97
N ASN A 112 -11.67 -5.78 12.89
CA ASN A 112 -11.11 -5.68 14.24
C ASN A 112 -11.61 -6.87 15.09
N LYS A 113 -10.68 -7.70 15.56
CA LYS A 113 -10.92 -8.90 16.37
C LYS A 113 -11.23 -8.61 17.84
N ASN A 114 -10.88 -7.42 18.30
CA ASN A 114 -11.13 -6.95 19.66
C ASN A 114 -12.53 -6.31 19.84
N SER A 115 -13.27 -6.11 18.75
CA SER A 115 -14.65 -5.64 18.79
C SER A 115 -15.62 -6.80 19.05
N ALA A 116 -16.44 -6.71 20.10
CA ALA A 116 -17.48 -7.70 20.37
C ALA A 116 -18.59 -7.72 19.31
N THR A 117 -18.69 -6.67 18.49
CA THR A 117 -19.62 -6.50 17.38
C THR A 117 -18.86 -6.13 16.10
N PRO A 118 -18.03 -7.06 15.58
CA PRO A 118 -17.09 -6.75 14.51
C PRO A 118 -17.82 -6.33 13.23
N TYR A 119 -17.22 -5.40 12.51
CA TYR A 119 -17.69 -4.93 11.20
C TYR A 119 -16.55 -4.85 10.20
N VAL A 120 -16.92 -4.90 8.93
CA VAL A 120 -16.01 -4.71 7.80
C VAL A 120 -15.68 -3.23 7.64
N LYS A 121 -14.40 -2.88 7.78
CA LYS A 121 -13.87 -1.57 7.42
C LYS A 121 -13.18 -1.66 6.07
N ALA A 122 -13.68 -0.93 5.08
CA ALA A 122 -12.98 -0.81 3.79
C ALA A 122 -11.66 -0.07 3.97
N LEU A 123 -10.61 -0.57 3.33
CA LEU A 123 -9.29 0.03 3.27
C LEU A 123 -8.92 0.31 1.80
N SER A 124 -8.49 1.54 1.55
CA SER A 124 -7.86 1.93 0.29
C SER A 124 -6.37 2.07 0.53
N LEU A 125 -5.63 0.99 0.26
CA LEU A 125 -4.18 0.91 0.37
C LEU A 125 -3.46 1.30 -0.92
N GLY A 126 -4.23 1.71 -1.94
CA GLY A 126 -3.72 2.09 -3.24
C GLY A 126 -2.71 3.22 -3.16
N GLY A 127 -1.77 3.22 -4.12
CA GLY A 127 -0.82 4.29 -4.35
C GLY A 127 -0.70 4.56 -5.85
N GLY A 128 0.34 5.27 -6.28
CA GLY A 128 0.63 5.47 -7.71
C GLY A 128 0.98 4.18 -8.47
N THR A 129 1.04 3.03 -7.80
CA THR A 129 1.45 1.74 -8.35
C THR A 129 0.87 0.56 -7.55
N LEU A 130 1.15 -0.67 -7.99
CA LEU A 130 0.62 -1.91 -7.42
C LEU A 130 1.32 -2.30 -6.11
N ILE A 131 0.56 -2.92 -5.19
CA ILE A 131 1.07 -3.54 -3.96
C ILE A 131 1.83 -4.82 -4.30
N SER A 132 3.01 -4.97 -3.71
CA SER A 132 3.85 -6.16 -3.78
C SER A 132 3.86 -6.96 -2.49
N ASP A 133 3.71 -6.31 -1.33
CA ASP A 133 3.73 -6.96 -0.01
C ASP A 133 2.89 -6.20 1.03
N LEU A 134 2.37 -6.93 2.02
CA LEU A 134 1.61 -6.42 3.16
C LEU A 134 2.08 -7.09 4.45
N ARG A 135 2.54 -6.29 5.41
CA ARG A 135 3.04 -6.78 6.70
C ARG A 135 2.39 -6.06 7.86
N PRO A 136 1.60 -6.76 8.68
CA PRO A 136 1.09 -6.20 9.91
C PRO A 136 2.14 -6.28 11.03
N ALA A 137 2.10 -5.32 11.93
CA ALA A 137 2.69 -5.38 13.27
C ALA A 137 1.75 -4.68 14.24
N ASN A 138 1.92 -4.92 15.53
CA ASN A 138 1.04 -4.33 16.53
C ASN A 138 1.71 -4.24 17.90
N ASP A 139 1.20 -3.30 18.69
CA ASP A 139 1.38 -3.26 20.14
C ASP A 139 0.02 -3.48 20.82
N GLU A 140 -0.15 -2.99 22.05
CA GLU A 140 -1.42 -3.07 22.78
C GLU A 140 -2.49 -2.11 22.23
N HIS A 141 -2.10 -0.98 21.64
CA HIS A 141 -2.99 0.11 21.25
C HIS A 141 -3.23 0.20 19.75
N HIS A 142 -2.23 -0.13 18.93
CA HIS A 142 -2.27 0.05 17.49
C HIS A 142 -1.88 -1.22 16.75
N THR A 143 -2.45 -1.34 15.55
CA THR A 143 -1.98 -2.23 14.50
C THR A 143 -1.51 -1.37 13.34
N TRP A 144 -0.27 -1.55 12.94
CA TRP A 144 0.31 -0.96 11.75
C TRP A 144 0.27 -1.96 10.61
N LEU A 145 -0.19 -1.53 9.44
CA LEU A 145 -0.10 -2.29 8.20
C LEU A 145 0.90 -1.60 7.28
N GLN A 146 2.10 -2.16 7.17
CA GLN A 146 3.09 -1.73 6.20
C GLN A 146 2.73 -2.29 4.82
N VAL A 147 2.63 -1.40 3.85
CA VAL A 147 2.36 -1.68 2.44
C VAL A 147 3.63 -1.41 1.67
N THR A 148 4.16 -2.42 0.97
CA THR A 148 5.24 -2.24 0.01
C THR A 148 4.68 -2.31 -1.39
N TYR A 149 5.10 -1.37 -2.24
CA TYR A 149 4.68 -1.31 -3.63
C TYR A 149 5.75 -1.87 -4.57
N VAL A 150 5.36 -2.21 -5.81
CA VAL A 150 6.29 -2.79 -6.81
C VAL A 150 7.43 -1.85 -7.21
N ASN A 151 7.26 -0.53 -7.04
CA ASN A 151 8.31 0.47 -7.26
C ASN A 151 9.28 0.62 -6.06
N GLY A 152 9.07 -0.14 -4.97
CA GLY A 152 9.86 -0.07 -3.75
C GLY A 152 9.43 1.03 -2.76
N GLU A 153 8.39 1.81 -3.07
CA GLU A 153 7.77 2.73 -2.12
C GLU A 153 7.12 1.95 -0.97
N GLN A 154 7.07 2.56 0.21
CA GLN A 154 6.44 1.99 1.38
C GLN A 154 5.55 3.01 2.07
N ASN A 155 4.34 2.59 2.44
CA ASN A 155 3.41 3.36 3.26
C ASN A 155 2.99 2.54 4.48
N VAL A 156 2.72 3.21 5.59
CA VAL A 156 2.25 2.58 6.83
C VAL A 156 0.88 3.13 7.18
N PHE A 157 -0.10 2.23 7.32
CA PHE A 157 -1.44 2.56 7.76
C PHE A 157 -1.61 2.17 9.22
N VAL A 158 -2.17 3.07 10.03
CA VAL A 158 -2.40 2.84 11.47
C VAL A 158 -3.88 2.54 11.71
N LEU A 159 -4.16 1.49 12.47
CA LEU A 159 -5.49 1.13 12.93
C LEU A 159 -5.48 1.01 14.46
N GLU A 160 -6.47 1.63 15.10
CA GLU A 160 -6.68 1.50 16.55
C GLU A 160 -7.16 0.09 16.89
N ASN A 161 -6.52 -0.55 17.87
CA ASN A 161 -6.91 -1.86 18.38
C ASN A 161 -8.21 -1.78 19.20
N SER A 162 -8.46 -0.64 19.83
CA SER A 162 -9.72 -0.35 20.52
C SER A 162 -10.81 0.04 19.52
N GLN A 163 -12.06 -0.32 19.83
CA GLN A 163 -13.27 0.18 19.17
C GLN A 163 -14.26 0.69 20.21
#